data_AF-A0A4R1WLS7-F1
#
_entry.id   AF-A0A4R1WLS7-F1
#
_cell.length_a   1.000
_cell.length_b   1.000
_cell.length_c   1.000
_cell.angle_alpha   90.00
_cell.angle_beta   90.00
_cell.angle_gamma   90.00
#
_symmetry.space_group_name_H-M   'P 1'
#
loop_
_entity.id
_entity.type
_entity.pdbx_description
1 polymer ?
#
loop_
_entity_poly.entity_id
_entity_poly.type
_entity_poly.pdbx_seq_one_letter_code
_entity_poly.pdbx_strand_id
1 'polypeptide(L)'
;MKKSVTIISVAAAGAVAITGIVAGTRSNMASAFGPEDKVVGSGVLPGDRPHKPRPRTTPTISVPSVPPVPTRPPTTPTAQPTTESPTPTKPPASTPKPTTPAPGSFPAGPSQAPACTGVTITPDQDAADVVDKGQAGTTYCFAAGVHRISRTIHPKTNSTLGSDHGAVLTGSVPLTGWTASNGDWVIKGVLPAAYGQTGQCEDNVANVCYLREQVFFNGKHLKRVNSQDKVAPGTFYADYAGNAVFLGDNPQGQAVEMSKTQTAIESDAGGVTVRGLTVEHFATAPQSGAVVLASGWKVLANDIRWNHAVGAMLVNADGATLEKNLIQYNGQLGVGQYSTLNGTIKDNQVSNNNTDGFWIADWESGGIKTTWSTNGSVAGNLIKNNTGVGLWSDAYDDGRVFSGNQIVDNAADGIRYEIGRNGVIENNVITGNGLGTGRGSGRSLWDGGGINVNTSSNVQVRNNTVEDNVNGISIQSRTRGNGPWGLNVLRDVVVTGNKVTMKGGTTATGMVQNSGAVIPSGEVVLKDNTYVLDSLSAERFQKFGQWFSAGEWQQAGLDAGSRFTTG
;
A
#
# COMPACT_ATOMS: atom_id res chain seq x y z
N MET A 1 -22.45 -15.47 14.99
CA MET A 1 -21.49 -16.27 14.20
C MET A 1 -20.65 -15.31 13.39
N LYS A 2 -19.34 -15.27 13.69
CA LYS A 2 -18.36 -14.35 13.08
C LYS A 2 -18.20 -14.73 11.60
N LYS A 3 -18.43 -13.78 10.68
CA LYS A 3 -18.05 -13.93 9.27
C LYS A 3 -16.62 -13.41 9.16
N SER A 4 -15.66 -14.31 8.92
CA SER A 4 -14.34 -13.92 8.43
C SER A 4 -14.53 -13.29 7.05
N VAL A 5 -14.07 -12.05 6.91
CA VAL A 5 -14.10 -11.31 5.64
C VAL A 5 -12.85 -11.72 4.86
N THR A 6 -13.02 -12.55 3.84
CA THR A 6 -11.96 -12.87 2.87
C THR A 6 -11.89 -11.75 1.84
N ILE A 7 -10.75 -11.07 1.77
CA ILE A 7 -10.44 -10.07 0.73
C ILE A 7 -10.24 -10.84 -0.59
N ILE A 8 -11.10 -10.60 -1.57
CA ILE A 8 -10.94 -11.17 -2.92
C ILE A 8 -10.07 -10.19 -3.71
N SER A 9 -8.77 -10.47 -3.78
CA SER A 9 -7.89 -9.85 -4.77
C SER A 9 -8.21 -10.44 -6.15
N VAL A 10 -8.52 -9.57 -7.12
CA VAL A 10 -8.68 -10.00 -8.52
C VAL A 10 -7.28 -10.21 -9.10
N ALA A 11 -6.81 -11.45 -9.10
CA ALA A 11 -5.59 -11.85 -9.79
C ALA A 11 -5.73 -11.57 -11.31
N ALA A 12 -4.89 -10.70 -11.87
CA ALA A 12 -4.80 -10.52 -13.31
C ALA A 12 -4.08 -11.72 -13.93
N ALA A 13 -4.82 -12.65 -14.53
CA ALA A 13 -4.24 -13.74 -15.33
C ALA A 13 -3.56 -13.16 -16.59
N GLY A 14 -2.23 -13.16 -16.61
CA GLY A 14 -1.42 -12.86 -17.79
C GLY A 14 -1.00 -14.15 -18.50
N ALA A 15 -1.52 -14.40 -19.71
CA ALA A 15 -1.04 -15.49 -20.55
C ALA A 15 0.25 -15.08 -21.28
N VAL A 16 1.34 -15.83 -21.06
CA VAL A 16 2.59 -15.74 -21.83
C VAL A 16 2.49 -16.70 -23.00
N ALA A 17 2.56 -16.18 -24.23
CA ALA A 17 2.69 -16.99 -25.45
C ALA A 17 4.18 -17.14 -25.81
N ILE A 18 4.67 -18.38 -25.82
CA ILE A 18 5.97 -18.74 -26.40
C ILE A 18 5.71 -19.42 -27.75
N THR A 19 6.23 -18.83 -28.82
CA THR A 19 6.25 -19.39 -30.17
C THR A 19 7.36 -20.42 -30.33
N GLY A 20 7.00 -21.62 -30.79
CA GLY A 20 7.92 -22.65 -31.26
C GLY A 20 7.18 -23.65 -32.15
N ILE A 21 7.48 -23.61 -33.44
CA ILE A 21 6.92 -24.47 -34.51
C ILE A 21 7.66 -25.82 -34.52
N VAL A 22 6.95 -26.96 -34.51
CA VAL A 22 7.03 -28.07 -35.50
C VAL A 22 5.82 -29.03 -35.33
N ALA A 23 5.14 -29.24 -36.47
CA ALA A 23 4.18 -30.26 -36.91
C ALA A 23 3.60 -31.33 -35.96
N GLY A 24 2.27 -31.31 -35.82
CA GLY A 24 1.42 -32.39 -36.32
C GLY A 24 0.88 -33.43 -35.32
N THR A 25 -0.30 -33.18 -34.77
CA THR A 25 -1.48 -34.08 -34.85
C THR A 25 -2.69 -33.39 -34.21
N ARG A 26 -3.84 -33.35 -34.91
CA ARG A 26 -5.10 -32.79 -34.41
C ARG A 26 -5.76 -33.79 -33.47
N SER A 27 -6.25 -33.33 -32.31
CA SER A 27 -7.41 -33.90 -31.63
C SER A 27 -8.03 -32.83 -30.71
N ASN A 28 -9.33 -32.58 -30.93
CA ASN A 28 -10.15 -31.62 -30.21
C ASN A 28 -10.31 -32.03 -28.73
N MET A 29 -10.26 -31.08 -27.80
CA MET A 29 -10.89 -31.24 -26.48
C MET A 29 -11.84 -30.07 -26.20
N ALA A 30 -13.12 -30.43 -26.14
CA ALA A 30 -14.21 -29.60 -25.67
C ALA A 30 -14.33 -29.73 -24.14
N SER A 31 -14.53 -28.59 -23.49
CA SER A 31 -15.45 -28.36 -22.36
C SER A 31 -15.99 -29.59 -21.63
N ALA A 32 -15.53 -29.83 -20.41
CA ALA A 32 -16.18 -30.72 -19.44
C ALA A 32 -16.66 -29.92 -18.23
N PHE A 33 -17.98 -29.73 -18.15
CA PHE A 33 -18.70 -29.42 -16.93
C PHE A 33 -19.76 -30.51 -16.72
N GLY A 34 -19.82 -31.03 -15.48
CA GLY A 34 -20.96 -31.75 -14.91
C GLY A 34 -20.67 -33.22 -14.56
N PRO A 35 -21.54 -33.85 -13.76
CA PRO A 35 -22.13 -33.40 -12.49
C PRO A 35 -21.98 -34.47 -11.39
N GLU A 36 -22.19 -34.15 -10.11
CA GLU A 36 -22.36 -35.19 -9.08
C GLU A 36 -23.67 -35.05 -8.30
N ASP A 37 -24.35 -36.18 -8.22
CA ASP A 37 -25.65 -36.42 -7.62
C ASP A 37 -25.55 -36.86 -6.14
N LYS A 38 -26.64 -36.52 -5.44
CA LYS A 38 -27.15 -36.78 -4.08
C LYS A 38 -26.86 -38.13 -3.40
N VAL A 39 -26.72 -38.11 -2.05
CA VAL A 39 -27.48 -38.90 -1.04
C VAL A 39 -27.51 -38.14 0.33
N VAL A 40 -28.64 -37.51 0.73
CA VAL A 40 -29.62 -37.80 1.82
C VAL A 40 -29.13 -37.72 3.29
N GLY A 41 -29.76 -36.84 4.11
CA GLY A 41 -29.78 -36.98 5.58
C GLY A 41 -30.18 -35.76 6.45
N SER A 42 -31.38 -35.19 6.24
CA SER A 42 -32.31 -34.60 7.24
C SER A 42 -31.89 -33.50 8.25
N GLY A 43 -32.62 -32.38 8.21
CA GLY A 43 -32.74 -31.39 9.30
C GLY A 43 -33.37 -30.07 8.84
N VAL A 44 -34.69 -29.96 8.95
CA VAL A 44 -35.58 -28.92 8.40
C VAL A 44 -35.33 -27.51 8.99
N LEU A 45 -35.33 -26.48 8.13
CA LEU A 45 -35.66 -25.08 8.48
C LEU A 45 -36.92 -24.65 7.69
N PRO A 46 -37.92 -24.01 8.33
CA PRO A 46 -39.15 -23.61 7.68
C PRO A 46 -39.05 -22.25 6.96
N GLY A 47 -39.51 -22.24 5.71
CA GLY A 47 -40.56 -21.32 5.25
C GLY A 47 -40.14 -19.93 4.77
N ASP A 48 -39.89 -19.83 3.48
CA ASP A 48 -40.12 -18.61 2.70
C ASP A 48 -41.55 -18.09 2.89
N ARG A 49 -41.68 -16.77 3.13
CA ARG A 49 -42.84 -16.00 2.69
C ARG A 49 -42.39 -14.76 1.91
N PRO A 50 -43.04 -14.45 0.78
CA PRO A 50 -42.65 -13.38 -0.12
C PRO A 50 -43.18 -12.03 0.36
N HIS A 51 -42.32 -11.02 0.44
CA HIS A 51 -42.75 -9.63 0.58
C HIS A 51 -43.09 -9.03 -0.79
N LYS A 52 -44.38 -8.72 -0.97
CA LYS A 52 -44.91 -7.89 -2.07
C LYS A 52 -44.27 -6.49 -2.08
N PRO A 53 -44.02 -5.88 -3.25
CA PRO A 53 -43.48 -4.54 -3.35
C PRO A 53 -44.55 -3.49 -3.02
N ARG A 54 -44.19 -2.49 -2.21
CA ARG A 54 -45.01 -1.29 -1.93
C ARG A 54 -44.62 -0.17 -2.91
N PRO A 55 -45.55 0.68 -3.37
CA PRO A 55 -45.28 1.65 -4.44
C PRO A 55 -44.36 2.77 -3.97
N ARG A 56 -43.37 3.11 -4.79
CA ARG A 56 -42.50 4.27 -4.58
C ARG A 56 -43.23 5.54 -5.03
N THR A 57 -43.51 6.43 -4.08
CA THR A 57 -43.91 7.80 -4.37
C THR A 57 -42.72 8.58 -4.91
N THR A 58 -42.91 9.24 -6.04
CA THR A 58 -41.95 10.17 -6.65
C THR A 58 -41.88 11.45 -5.81
N PRO A 59 -40.69 11.89 -5.34
CA PRO A 59 -40.54 13.25 -4.86
C PRO A 59 -40.35 14.17 -6.07
N THR A 60 -41.33 15.03 -6.34
CA THR A 60 -41.19 16.19 -7.21
C THR A 60 -40.27 17.19 -6.49
N ILE A 61 -39.06 17.40 -7.01
CA ILE A 61 -38.20 18.49 -6.54
C ILE A 61 -38.59 19.76 -7.29
N SER A 62 -39.17 20.71 -6.57
CA SER A 62 -39.39 22.09 -7.02
C SER A 62 -38.06 22.81 -7.12
N VAL A 63 -37.74 23.38 -8.28
CA VAL A 63 -36.59 24.26 -8.50
C VAL A 63 -36.92 25.66 -7.96
N PRO A 64 -36.14 26.25 -7.04
CA PRO A 64 -36.26 27.67 -6.72
C PRO A 64 -35.68 28.52 -7.86
N SER A 65 -36.45 29.49 -8.34
CA SER A 65 -36.03 30.50 -9.31
C SER A 65 -34.96 31.43 -8.72
N VAL A 66 -33.87 31.62 -9.46
CA VAL A 66 -32.79 32.56 -9.17
C VAL A 66 -33.29 34.01 -9.36
N PRO A 67 -33.09 34.94 -8.40
CA PRO A 67 -33.39 36.36 -8.59
C PRO A 67 -32.36 37.04 -9.51
N PRO A 68 -32.75 38.10 -10.25
CA PRO A 68 -31.88 38.73 -11.24
C PRO A 68 -30.72 39.52 -10.61
N VAL A 69 -29.59 39.51 -11.31
CA VAL A 69 -28.36 40.25 -11.01
C VAL A 69 -28.58 41.76 -11.13
N PRO A 70 -28.13 42.60 -10.17
CA PRO A 70 -28.19 44.05 -10.31
C PRO A 70 -27.13 44.57 -11.29
N THR A 71 -27.57 45.48 -12.16
CA THR A 71 -26.80 46.19 -13.18
C THR A 71 -25.79 47.17 -12.58
N ARG A 72 -24.58 47.22 -13.14
CA ARG A 72 -23.51 48.16 -12.78
C ARG A 72 -23.67 49.48 -13.58
N PRO A 73 -23.54 50.68 -12.97
CA PRO A 73 -23.60 51.96 -13.68
C PRO A 73 -22.32 52.27 -14.49
N PRO A 74 -22.37 53.26 -15.42
CA PRO A 74 -21.46 53.39 -16.56
C PRO A 74 -20.11 54.05 -16.25
N THR A 75 -19.17 53.79 -17.15
CA THR A 75 -17.76 54.23 -17.23
C THR A 75 -17.57 55.64 -17.81
N THR A 76 -16.53 56.34 -17.34
CA THR A 76 -15.85 57.46 -18.04
C THR A 76 -14.37 57.54 -17.57
N PRO A 77 -13.44 58.20 -18.30
CA PRO A 77 -12.77 57.70 -19.50
C PRO A 77 -11.25 57.47 -19.32
N THR A 78 -10.74 56.73 -20.30
CA THR A 78 -9.38 56.36 -20.71
C THR A 78 -8.23 57.31 -20.36
N ALA A 79 -7.14 56.75 -19.82
CA ALA A 79 -5.77 57.27 -19.95
C ALA A 79 -4.94 56.32 -20.83
N GLN A 80 -4.16 56.91 -21.72
CA GLN A 80 -3.39 56.31 -22.81
C GLN A 80 -2.15 55.54 -22.32
N PRO A 81 -1.72 54.44 -22.97
CA PRO A 81 -0.57 53.66 -22.52
C PRO A 81 0.76 54.30 -22.99
N THR A 82 1.66 54.56 -22.04
CA THR A 82 3.08 54.81 -22.31
C THR A 82 3.81 53.48 -22.46
N THR A 83 4.50 53.33 -23.59
CA THR A 83 5.42 52.24 -23.92
C THR A 83 6.65 52.26 -23.03
N GLU A 84 6.80 51.27 -22.16
CA GLU A 84 8.09 50.92 -21.55
C GLU A 84 8.61 49.59 -22.12
N SER A 85 9.90 49.61 -22.46
CA SER A 85 10.65 48.50 -23.07
C SER A 85 10.90 47.38 -22.04
N PRO A 86 10.82 46.09 -22.40
CA PRO A 86 10.98 45.01 -21.43
C PRO A 86 12.45 44.80 -21.07
N THR A 87 12.77 45.06 -19.80
CA THR A 87 14.04 44.65 -19.16
C THR A 87 14.08 43.12 -19.03
N PRO A 88 15.20 42.44 -19.35
CA PRO A 88 15.28 40.99 -19.37
C PRO A 88 15.06 40.41 -17.97
N THR A 89 14.01 39.60 -17.82
CA THR A 89 13.71 38.89 -16.58
C THR A 89 14.72 37.77 -16.38
N LYS A 90 15.46 37.83 -15.27
CA LYS A 90 16.38 36.80 -14.80
C LYS A 90 15.67 35.43 -14.74
N PRO A 91 16.30 34.31 -15.20
CA PRO A 91 15.70 32.98 -15.11
C PRO A 91 15.30 32.65 -13.67
N PRO A 92 14.19 31.91 -13.46
CA PRO A 92 13.83 31.44 -12.12
C PRO A 92 15.01 30.71 -11.49
N ALA A 93 15.38 31.10 -10.27
CA ALA A 93 16.38 30.39 -9.49
C ALA A 93 15.97 28.91 -9.40
N SER A 94 16.94 28.00 -9.62
CA SER A 94 16.73 26.57 -9.46
C SER A 94 16.13 26.31 -8.08
N THR A 95 14.92 25.75 -8.03
CA THR A 95 14.34 25.21 -6.80
C THR A 95 15.35 24.20 -6.22
N PRO A 96 15.77 24.36 -4.95
CA PRO A 96 16.64 23.40 -4.31
C PRO A 96 16.01 22.00 -4.41
N LYS A 97 16.81 20.99 -4.74
CA LYS A 97 16.38 19.59 -4.68
C LYS A 97 15.79 19.34 -3.29
N PRO A 98 14.52 18.91 -3.15
CA PRO A 98 13.99 18.49 -1.86
C PRO A 98 14.86 17.34 -1.37
N THR A 99 15.73 17.61 -0.41
CA THR A 99 16.57 16.58 0.21
C THR A 99 15.68 15.69 1.05
N THR A 100 15.79 14.37 0.85
CA THR A 100 15.21 13.39 1.77
C THR A 100 15.63 13.75 3.19
N PRO A 101 14.70 13.79 4.17
CA PRO A 101 15.03 13.98 5.57
C PRO A 101 16.18 13.05 5.94
N ALA A 102 17.16 13.58 6.69
CA ALA A 102 18.22 12.74 7.23
C ALA A 102 17.58 11.58 8.03
N PRO A 103 18.18 10.38 8.05
CA PRO A 103 17.68 9.29 8.88
C PRO A 103 17.42 9.77 10.31
N GLY A 104 16.18 9.63 10.80
CA GLY A 104 15.76 10.06 12.13
C GLY A 104 15.27 11.51 12.26
N SER A 105 15.17 12.29 11.18
CA SER A 105 14.69 13.69 11.23
C SER A 105 13.23 13.89 10.83
N PHE A 106 12.52 12.82 10.44
CA PHE A 106 11.10 12.91 10.11
C PHE A 106 10.26 12.93 11.39
N PRO A 107 9.35 13.91 11.59
CA PRO A 107 8.67 14.13 12.87
C PRO A 107 7.51 13.13 13.09
N ALA A 108 7.87 11.87 13.29
CA ALA A 108 6.96 10.74 13.51
C ALA A 108 7.44 9.85 14.66
N GLY A 109 6.54 9.00 15.15
CA GLY A 109 6.80 8.01 16.19
C GLY A 109 6.39 8.45 17.61
N PRO A 110 6.62 7.58 18.62
CA PRO A 110 6.14 7.77 19.98
C PRO A 110 6.53 9.09 20.65
N SER A 111 7.66 9.68 20.27
CA SER A 111 8.11 10.96 20.81
C SER A 111 7.22 12.14 20.44
N GLN A 112 6.31 11.98 19.47
CA GLN A 112 5.35 13.00 19.05
C GLN A 112 4.00 12.90 19.80
N ALA A 113 3.83 11.90 20.65
CA ALA A 113 2.59 11.71 21.38
C ALA A 113 2.45 12.73 22.53
N PRO A 114 1.24 13.26 22.79
CA PRO A 114 1.00 14.08 23.97
C PRO A 114 1.11 13.25 25.26
N ALA A 115 1.16 13.92 26.40
CA ALA A 115 1.07 13.25 27.70
C ALA A 115 -0.18 12.37 27.81
N CYS A 116 -0.11 11.31 28.62
CA CYS A 116 -1.22 10.41 28.88
C CYS A 116 -1.70 10.56 30.32
N THR A 117 -3.01 10.73 30.49
CA THR A 117 -3.64 10.78 31.82
C THR A 117 -4.93 9.99 31.79
N GLY A 118 -5.07 9.01 32.67
CA GLY A 118 -6.19 8.08 32.68
C GLY A 118 -5.90 6.83 33.51
N VAL A 119 -6.60 5.74 33.21
CA VAL A 119 -6.42 4.44 33.86
C VAL A 119 -5.04 3.91 33.49
N THR A 120 -4.15 3.75 34.47
CA THR A 120 -2.82 3.19 34.22
C THR A 120 -2.90 1.68 34.02
N ILE A 121 -2.25 1.18 32.98
CA ILE A 121 -2.01 -0.25 32.75
C ILE A 121 -0.52 -0.51 32.96
N THR A 122 -0.19 -1.43 33.87
CA THR A 122 1.20 -1.84 34.15
C THR A 122 1.57 -3.14 33.41
N PRO A 123 2.87 -3.40 33.13
CA PRO A 123 3.29 -4.57 32.36
C PRO A 123 2.86 -5.95 32.89
N ASP A 124 2.54 -6.05 34.18
CA ASP A 124 2.06 -7.26 34.85
C ASP A 124 0.54 -7.48 34.72
N GLN A 125 -0.20 -6.50 34.20
CA GLN A 125 -1.64 -6.61 33.97
C GLN A 125 -1.96 -7.14 32.57
N ASP A 126 -3.03 -7.93 32.46
CA ASP A 126 -3.62 -8.25 31.17
C ASP A 126 -4.37 -7.01 30.64
N ALA A 127 -3.77 -6.33 29.67
CA ALA A 127 -4.30 -5.08 29.13
C ALA A 127 -5.70 -5.25 28.52
N ALA A 128 -5.97 -6.40 27.90
CA ALA A 128 -7.26 -6.65 27.29
C ALA A 128 -8.34 -6.83 28.36
N ASP A 129 -8.03 -7.45 29.52
CA ASP A 129 -8.95 -7.52 30.67
C ASP A 129 -9.29 -6.14 31.22
N VAL A 130 -8.29 -5.25 31.32
CA VAL A 130 -8.49 -3.89 31.82
C VAL A 130 -9.38 -3.09 30.85
N VAL A 131 -9.11 -3.19 29.55
CA VAL A 131 -9.88 -2.49 28.52
C VAL A 131 -11.32 -3.01 28.44
N ASP A 132 -11.53 -4.33 28.48
CA ASP A 132 -12.86 -4.93 28.43
C ASP A 132 -13.76 -4.50 29.60
N LYS A 133 -13.18 -4.34 30.79
CA LYS A 133 -13.90 -3.91 32.01
C LYS A 133 -14.20 -2.42 32.05
N GLY A 134 -13.44 -1.57 31.36
CA GLY A 134 -13.65 -0.12 31.40
C GLY A 134 -14.83 0.36 30.56
N GLN A 135 -15.09 1.66 30.55
CA GLN A 135 -16.27 2.25 29.89
C GLN A 135 -15.89 2.92 28.57
N ALA A 136 -16.87 3.16 27.71
CA ALA A 136 -16.68 4.02 26.52
C ALA A 136 -16.11 5.39 26.94
N GLY A 137 -15.21 5.96 26.13
CA GLY A 137 -14.53 7.22 26.45
C GLY A 137 -13.36 7.10 27.44
N THR A 138 -13.09 5.91 28.00
CA THR A 138 -11.98 5.73 28.94
C THR A 138 -10.63 5.94 28.23
N THR A 139 -9.74 6.70 28.86
CA THR A 139 -8.33 6.78 28.48
C THR A 139 -7.52 5.78 29.30
N TYR A 140 -6.82 4.89 28.62
CA TYR A 140 -5.92 3.90 29.19
C TYR A 140 -4.48 4.29 28.87
N CYS A 141 -3.67 4.46 29.91
CA CYS A 141 -2.29 4.88 29.82
C CYS A 141 -1.38 3.71 30.16
N PHE A 142 -0.71 3.17 29.15
CA PHE A 142 0.27 2.11 29.31
C PHE A 142 1.55 2.70 29.93
N ALA A 143 1.90 2.19 31.11
CA ALA A 143 3.16 2.51 31.76
C ALA A 143 4.35 1.98 30.95
N ALA A 144 5.52 2.56 31.18
CA ALA A 144 6.78 2.12 30.54
C ALA A 144 7.01 0.61 30.73
N GLY A 145 7.52 -0.04 29.68
CA GLY A 145 7.87 -1.47 29.73
C GLY A 145 7.14 -2.31 28.67
N VAL A 146 7.40 -3.62 28.73
CA VAL A 146 6.89 -4.60 27.77
C VAL A 146 5.58 -5.21 28.28
N HIS A 147 4.49 -4.87 27.61
CA HIS A 147 3.15 -5.42 27.84
C HIS A 147 2.92 -6.58 26.88
N ARG A 148 2.78 -7.79 27.43
CA ARG A 148 2.54 -8.99 26.63
C ARG A 148 1.06 -9.14 26.34
N ILE A 149 0.70 -8.99 25.07
CA ILE A 149 -0.68 -9.04 24.62
C ILE A 149 -1.01 -10.49 24.29
N SER A 150 -1.61 -11.20 25.26
CA SER A 150 -2.03 -12.61 25.14
C SER A 150 -3.24 -12.79 24.22
N ARG A 151 -4.06 -11.74 24.08
CA ARG A 151 -5.30 -11.67 23.31
C ARG A 151 -5.50 -10.25 22.78
N THR A 152 -6.15 -10.12 21.62
CA THR A 152 -6.46 -8.84 21.00
C THR A 152 -7.17 -7.88 21.97
N ILE A 153 -6.74 -6.62 21.99
CA ILE A 153 -7.39 -5.56 22.75
C ILE A 153 -8.56 -5.01 21.93
N HIS A 154 -9.75 -5.00 22.53
CA HIS A 154 -10.98 -4.50 21.91
C HIS A 154 -11.44 -3.19 22.56
N PRO A 155 -10.89 -2.02 22.15
CA PRO A 155 -11.28 -0.74 22.73
C PRO A 155 -12.75 -0.41 22.46
N LYS A 156 -13.37 0.32 23.40
CA LYS A 156 -14.76 0.77 23.29
C LYS A 156 -14.84 2.13 22.60
N THR A 157 -16.04 2.56 22.23
CA THR A 157 -16.28 3.80 21.50
C THR A 157 -15.61 4.98 22.22
N ASN A 158 -14.91 5.81 21.46
CA ASN A 158 -14.18 6.99 21.95
C ASN A 158 -13.10 6.71 23.02
N SER A 159 -12.71 5.46 23.25
CA SER A 159 -11.61 5.15 24.16
C SER A 159 -10.26 5.62 23.59
N THR A 160 -9.31 5.90 24.47
CA THR A 160 -7.92 6.18 24.09
C THR A 160 -7.01 5.09 24.66
N LEU A 161 -6.18 4.48 23.82
CA LEU A 161 -5.05 3.64 24.21
C LEU A 161 -3.78 4.46 23.98
N GLY A 162 -3.07 4.81 25.05
CA GLY A 162 -1.99 5.80 24.99
C GLY A 162 -0.76 5.42 25.80
N SER A 163 0.39 5.96 25.41
CA SER A 163 1.57 6.07 26.28
C SER A 163 2.35 7.34 25.94
N ASP A 164 3.07 7.86 26.92
CA ASP A 164 4.03 8.98 26.84
C ASP A 164 5.38 8.60 27.48
N HIS A 165 5.54 7.33 27.85
CA HIS A 165 6.68 6.82 28.62
C HIS A 165 7.29 5.54 28.01
N GLY A 166 7.10 5.28 26.72
CA GLY A 166 7.77 4.18 26.00
C GLY A 166 7.22 2.79 26.30
N ALA A 167 5.88 2.64 26.31
CA ALA A 167 5.26 1.33 26.38
C ALA A 167 5.41 0.54 25.07
N VAL A 168 5.71 -0.76 25.19
CA VAL A 168 5.80 -1.71 24.08
C VAL A 168 4.70 -2.75 24.24
N LEU A 169 3.83 -2.87 23.24
CA LEU A 169 2.88 -3.96 23.13
C LEU A 169 3.50 -5.06 22.26
N THR A 170 3.73 -6.24 22.83
CA THR A 170 4.28 -7.38 22.08
C THR A 170 3.30 -8.54 21.96
N GLY A 171 3.17 -9.09 20.76
CA GLY A 171 2.41 -10.31 20.46
C GLY A 171 3.21 -11.60 20.59
N SER A 172 4.48 -11.51 21.01
CA SER A 172 5.39 -12.65 21.10
C SER A 172 5.42 -13.31 22.48
N VAL A 173 5.85 -14.57 22.50
CA VAL A 173 6.08 -15.35 23.71
C VAL A 173 7.53 -15.86 23.77
N PRO A 174 8.14 -15.94 24.96
CA PRO A 174 9.45 -16.55 25.11
C PRO A 174 9.44 -18.03 24.76
N LEU A 175 10.45 -18.49 24.03
CA LEU A 175 10.72 -19.90 23.77
C LEU A 175 11.83 -20.39 24.72
N THR A 176 11.50 -21.35 25.59
CA THR A 176 12.42 -21.89 26.61
C THR A 176 12.47 -23.42 26.54
N GLY A 177 13.57 -24.03 26.97
CA GLY A 177 13.74 -25.50 26.93
C GLY A 177 14.38 -26.03 25.65
N TRP A 178 15.30 -25.25 25.05
CA TRP A 178 16.06 -25.66 23.87
C TRP A 178 16.98 -26.84 24.16
N THR A 179 17.10 -27.74 23.18
CA THR A 179 17.99 -28.91 23.22
C THR A 179 18.92 -28.90 22.00
N ALA A 180 20.17 -29.31 22.18
CA ALA A 180 21.10 -29.41 21.06
C ALA A 180 20.68 -30.55 20.12
N SER A 181 20.76 -30.31 18.81
CA SER A 181 20.36 -31.26 17.77
C SER A 181 21.26 -31.13 16.54
N ASN A 182 22.26 -31.99 16.40
CA ASN A 182 23.11 -32.13 15.21
C ASN A 182 23.71 -30.80 14.68
N GLY A 183 24.15 -29.91 15.57
CA GLY A 183 24.73 -28.61 15.22
C GLY A 183 23.77 -27.42 15.35
N ASP A 184 22.46 -27.69 15.39
CA ASP A 184 21.41 -26.70 15.64
C ASP A 184 20.84 -26.84 17.06
N TRP A 185 19.86 -26.00 17.38
CA TRP A 185 19.04 -26.09 18.59
C TRP A 185 17.59 -26.34 18.23
N VAL A 186 16.92 -27.22 18.98
CA VAL A 186 15.51 -27.56 18.74
C VAL A 186 14.68 -27.41 20.00
N ILE A 187 13.45 -26.93 19.79
CA ILE A 187 12.36 -26.95 20.77
C ILE A 187 11.13 -27.57 20.11
N LYS A 188 10.38 -28.38 20.87
CA LYS A 188 9.20 -29.12 20.38
C LYS A 188 7.93 -28.68 21.07
N GLY A 189 6.78 -28.88 20.43
CA GLY A 189 5.46 -28.62 21.01
C GLY A 189 5.06 -27.14 21.04
N VAL A 190 5.77 -26.27 20.32
CA VAL A 190 5.57 -24.81 20.39
C VAL A 190 4.84 -24.22 19.19
N LEU A 191 4.79 -24.93 18.06
CA LEU A 191 4.14 -24.42 16.87
C LEU A 191 2.61 -24.47 17.02
N PRO A 192 1.89 -23.49 16.45
CA PRO A 192 0.44 -23.54 16.34
C PRO A 192 0.03 -24.59 15.30
N ALA A 193 -1.29 -24.81 15.19
CA ALA A 193 -1.84 -25.52 14.04
C ALA A 193 -1.45 -24.82 12.73
N ALA A 194 -1.29 -25.60 11.66
CA ALA A 194 -0.93 -25.07 10.34
C ALA A 194 -1.96 -24.03 9.87
N TYR A 195 -1.46 -22.93 9.33
CA TYR A 195 -2.31 -21.86 8.80
C TYR A 195 -2.90 -22.23 7.44
N GLY A 196 -4.10 -21.73 7.17
CA GLY A 196 -4.60 -21.66 5.79
C GLY A 196 -3.70 -20.75 4.96
N GLN A 197 -3.36 -21.18 3.74
CA GLN A 197 -2.53 -20.41 2.82
C GLN A 197 -3.31 -19.20 2.31
N THR A 198 -2.83 -18.01 2.64
CA THR A 198 -3.38 -16.72 2.18
C THR A 198 -2.23 -15.79 1.82
N GLY A 199 -2.48 -14.82 0.94
CA GLY A 199 -1.41 -14.00 0.36
C GLY A 199 -0.66 -14.73 -0.76
N GLN A 200 0.40 -14.09 -1.27
CA GLN A 200 1.25 -14.65 -2.32
C GLN A 200 2.72 -14.39 -1.97
N CYS A 201 3.52 -15.45 -1.96
CA CYS A 201 4.95 -15.37 -1.71
C CYS A 201 5.71 -15.09 -2.99
N GLU A 202 6.84 -14.39 -2.87
CA GLU A 202 7.80 -14.23 -3.97
C GLU A 202 8.38 -15.59 -4.37
N ASP A 203 8.81 -16.37 -3.37
CA ASP A 203 9.15 -17.79 -3.56
C ASP A 203 7.88 -18.63 -3.45
N ASN A 204 7.25 -18.90 -4.59
CA ASN A 204 6.03 -19.71 -4.68
C ASN A 204 6.29 -21.22 -4.64
N VAL A 205 7.56 -21.67 -4.59
CA VAL A 205 7.92 -23.08 -4.46
C VAL A 205 8.02 -23.45 -2.98
N ALA A 206 8.81 -22.70 -2.21
CA ALA A 206 8.87 -22.86 -0.76
C ALA A 206 7.59 -22.35 -0.08
N ASN A 207 7.04 -21.25 -0.62
CA ASN A 207 5.78 -20.65 -0.20
C ASN A 207 5.70 -20.38 1.30
N VAL A 208 6.79 -19.94 1.95
CA VAL A 208 6.86 -19.87 3.42
C VAL A 208 6.36 -18.55 4.03
N CYS A 209 6.06 -17.52 3.23
CA CYS A 209 5.65 -16.19 3.70
C CYS A 209 4.27 -16.15 4.38
N TYR A 210 3.42 -17.19 4.22
CA TYR A 210 2.11 -17.22 4.89
C TYR A 210 2.19 -17.71 6.34
N LEU A 211 3.33 -18.27 6.75
CA LEU A 211 3.57 -18.82 8.09
C LEU A 211 3.82 -17.69 9.08
N ARG A 212 2.86 -17.47 9.96
CA ARG A 212 2.69 -16.19 10.67
C ARG A 212 3.63 -15.96 11.84
N GLU A 213 4.22 -17.02 12.36
CA GLU A 213 5.19 -16.91 13.42
C GLU A 213 6.48 -16.26 12.90
N GLN A 214 7.01 -15.28 13.61
CA GLN A 214 8.36 -14.78 13.40
C GLN A 214 9.17 -15.15 14.63
N VAL A 215 10.46 -15.42 14.46
CA VAL A 215 11.37 -15.72 15.58
C VAL A 215 12.36 -14.58 15.75
N PHE A 216 12.57 -14.17 17.00
CA PHE A 216 13.46 -13.09 17.37
C PHE A 216 14.51 -13.58 18.34
N PHE A 217 15.78 -13.23 18.10
CA PHE A 217 16.91 -13.54 18.97
C PHE A 217 17.47 -12.23 19.54
N ASN A 218 17.34 -12.02 20.85
CA ASN A 218 17.62 -10.75 21.52
C ASN A 218 16.94 -9.54 20.83
N GLY A 219 15.69 -9.73 20.41
CA GLY A 219 14.90 -8.72 19.68
C GLY A 219 15.24 -8.59 18.19
N LYS A 220 16.24 -9.31 17.67
CA LYS A 220 16.57 -9.32 16.24
C LYS A 220 15.72 -10.35 15.50
N HIS A 221 14.98 -9.91 14.48
CA HIS A 221 14.25 -10.80 13.58
C HIS A 221 15.19 -11.78 12.86
N LEU A 222 14.83 -13.07 12.88
CA LEU A 222 15.57 -14.14 12.20
C LEU A 222 14.98 -14.43 10.83
N LYS A 223 15.83 -14.83 9.88
CA LYS A 223 15.36 -15.25 8.56
C LYS A 223 14.79 -16.66 8.64
N ARG A 224 13.53 -16.83 8.22
CA ARG A 224 12.95 -18.16 8.01
C ARG A 224 13.63 -18.86 6.83
N VAL A 225 13.94 -20.14 7.02
CA VAL A 225 14.33 -21.07 5.93
C VAL A 225 13.27 -22.15 5.75
N ASN A 226 13.26 -22.82 4.60
CA ASN A 226 12.22 -23.77 4.20
C ASN A 226 12.54 -25.25 4.53
N SER A 227 13.74 -25.53 5.03
CA SER A 227 14.16 -26.88 5.45
C SER A 227 15.22 -26.82 6.53
N GLN A 228 15.35 -27.90 7.31
CA GLN A 228 16.29 -27.96 8.43
C GLN A 228 17.76 -27.88 7.97
N ASP A 229 18.13 -28.45 6.82
CA ASP A 229 19.51 -28.41 6.30
C ASP A 229 19.98 -26.98 5.92
N LYS A 230 19.08 -26.00 5.91
CA LYS A 230 19.37 -24.59 5.68
C LYS A 230 19.49 -23.79 6.98
N VAL A 231 19.28 -24.42 8.14
CA VAL A 231 19.44 -23.77 9.44
C VAL A 231 20.92 -23.44 9.63
N ALA A 232 21.17 -22.16 9.92
CA ALA A 232 22.47 -21.55 10.15
C ALA A 232 22.29 -20.33 11.07
N PRO A 233 23.38 -19.76 11.66
CA PRO A 233 23.28 -18.57 12.49
C PRO A 233 22.49 -17.44 11.80
N GLY A 234 21.57 -16.81 12.53
CA GLY A 234 20.64 -15.80 12.01
C GLY A 234 19.36 -16.34 11.36
N THR A 235 19.12 -17.66 11.42
CA THR A 235 17.96 -18.30 10.77
C THR A 235 17.21 -19.25 11.69
N PHE A 236 15.98 -19.57 11.30
CA PHE A 236 15.16 -20.60 11.94
C PHE A 236 14.34 -21.40 10.91
N TYR A 237 13.97 -22.63 11.27
CA TYR A 237 13.06 -23.48 10.52
C TYR A 237 11.92 -23.96 11.41
N ALA A 238 10.68 -23.88 10.91
CA ALA A 238 9.49 -24.39 11.58
C ALA A 238 9.05 -25.71 10.94
N ASP A 239 9.31 -26.81 11.63
CA ASP A 239 8.85 -28.14 11.25
C ASP A 239 7.45 -28.40 11.80
N TYR A 240 6.43 -28.12 10.99
CA TYR A 240 5.03 -28.38 11.35
C TYR A 240 4.70 -29.86 11.48
N ALA A 241 5.41 -30.75 10.78
CA ALA A 241 5.16 -32.19 10.84
C ALA A 241 5.64 -32.77 12.19
N GLY A 242 6.83 -32.35 12.64
CA GLY A 242 7.39 -32.71 13.94
C GLY A 242 6.93 -31.84 15.10
N ASN A 243 6.16 -30.77 14.83
CA ASN A 243 5.85 -29.69 15.77
C ASN A 243 7.11 -29.19 16.49
N ALA A 244 8.09 -28.70 15.72
CA ALA A 244 9.38 -28.28 16.22
C ALA A 244 9.87 -26.99 15.57
N VAL A 245 10.59 -26.18 16.33
CA VAL A 245 11.35 -25.04 15.79
C VAL A 245 12.82 -25.35 15.95
N PHE A 246 13.56 -25.24 14.84
CA PHE A 246 15.01 -25.35 14.79
C PHE A 246 15.62 -23.95 14.67
N LEU A 247 16.71 -23.72 15.40
CA LEU A 247 17.40 -22.45 15.53
C LEU A 247 18.90 -22.65 15.28
N GLY A 248 19.48 -21.80 14.43
CA GLY A 248 20.90 -21.87 14.12
C GLY A 248 21.80 -21.11 15.10
N ASP A 249 21.25 -20.17 15.87
CA ASP A 249 21.96 -19.47 16.94
C ASP A 249 21.92 -20.25 18.26
N ASN A 250 22.95 -20.13 19.10
CA ASN A 250 22.96 -20.73 20.44
C ASN A 250 22.05 -19.96 21.41
N PRO A 251 20.94 -20.54 21.91
CA PRO A 251 19.97 -19.84 22.75
C PRO A 251 20.37 -19.74 24.22
N GLN A 252 21.50 -20.34 24.66
CA GLN A 252 21.88 -20.36 26.07
C GLN A 252 22.15 -18.94 26.61
N GLY A 253 21.37 -18.56 27.62
CA GLY A 253 21.45 -17.23 28.25
C GLY A 253 20.95 -16.08 27.36
N GLN A 254 20.32 -16.39 26.22
CA GLN A 254 19.80 -15.41 25.27
C GLN A 254 18.27 -15.40 25.28
N ALA A 255 17.68 -14.27 24.91
CA ALA A 255 16.23 -14.18 24.76
C ALA A 255 15.85 -14.67 23.35
N VAL A 256 15.02 -15.72 23.28
CA VAL A 256 14.41 -16.16 22.02
C VAL A 256 12.90 -16.04 22.15
N GLU A 257 12.27 -15.29 21.25
CA GLU A 257 10.83 -15.06 21.25
C GLU A 257 10.21 -15.45 19.93
N MET A 258 8.93 -15.82 19.97
CA MET A 258 8.16 -16.16 18.77
C MET A 258 6.82 -15.43 18.77
N SER A 259 6.48 -14.80 17.65
CA SER A 259 5.15 -14.20 17.45
C SER A 259 4.06 -15.24 17.63
N LYS A 260 3.00 -14.91 18.38
CA LYS A 260 1.89 -15.84 18.64
C LYS A 260 0.52 -15.20 18.54
N THR A 261 0.34 -14.01 19.12
CA THR A 261 -0.93 -13.28 19.08
C THR A 261 -1.10 -12.63 17.71
N GLN A 262 -2.28 -12.79 17.10
CA GLN A 262 -2.50 -12.37 15.70
C GLN A 262 -2.58 -10.85 15.53
N THR A 263 -3.30 -10.17 16.42
CA THR A 263 -3.62 -8.75 16.30
C THR A 263 -3.46 -8.07 17.66
N ALA A 264 -2.91 -6.86 17.67
CA ALA A 264 -2.73 -6.09 18.89
C ALA A 264 -4.04 -5.43 19.31
N ILE A 265 -4.60 -4.63 18.40
CA ILE A 265 -5.73 -3.74 18.66
C ILE A 265 -6.69 -3.82 17.47
N GLU A 266 -7.93 -4.17 17.74
CA GLU A 266 -9.01 -4.22 16.74
C GLU A 266 -10.35 -4.06 17.43
N SER A 267 -11.26 -3.26 16.88
CA SER A 267 -12.64 -3.15 17.36
C SER A 267 -13.51 -2.50 16.28
N ASP A 268 -14.82 -2.78 16.30
CA ASP A 268 -15.81 -2.10 15.46
C ASP A 268 -16.29 -0.78 16.08
N ALA A 269 -15.87 -0.47 17.30
CA ALA A 269 -16.25 0.74 18.00
C ALA A 269 -15.69 1.99 17.32
N GLY A 270 -16.50 3.03 17.15
CA GLY A 270 -16.07 4.27 16.49
C GLY A 270 -15.21 5.19 17.37
N GLY A 271 -14.42 6.06 16.73
CA GLY A 271 -13.79 7.20 17.40
C GLY A 271 -12.63 6.89 18.36
N VAL A 272 -12.05 5.69 18.30
CA VAL A 272 -10.93 5.30 19.18
C VAL A 272 -9.66 6.06 18.82
N THR A 273 -8.87 6.43 19.82
CA THR A 273 -7.52 6.98 19.63
C THR A 273 -6.46 5.97 20.09
N VAL A 274 -5.44 5.73 19.26
CA VAL A 274 -4.25 4.93 19.62
C VAL A 274 -3.00 5.79 19.45
N ARG A 275 -2.23 6.01 20.52
CA ARG A 275 -1.10 6.96 20.47
C ARG A 275 0.11 6.63 21.33
N GLY A 276 1.31 6.95 20.85
CA GLY A 276 2.54 6.89 21.64
C GLY A 276 3.02 5.49 22.00
N LEU A 277 2.49 4.45 21.33
CA LEU A 277 2.81 3.06 21.61
C LEU A 277 3.85 2.54 20.62
N THR A 278 4.68 1.60 21.07
CA THR A 278 5.34 0.65 20.18
C THR A 278 4.49 -0.61 20.07
N VAL A 279 4.23 -1.12 18.86
CA VAL A 279 3.41 -2.31 18.61
C VAL A 279 4.21 -3.28 17.73
N GLU A 280 4.58 -4.43 18.30
CA GLU A 280 5.54 -5.35 17.66
C GLU A 280 5.29 -6.85 17.89
N HIS A 281 5.86 -7.67 17.00
CA HIS A 281 5.93 -9.14 17.10
C HIS A 281 4.56 -9.83 17.15
N PHE A 282 3.57 -9.30 16.42
CA PHE A 282 2.29 -9.98 16.22
C PHE A 282 2.35 -10.95 15.04
N ALA A 283 1.76 -12.13 15.21
CA ALA A 283 1.61 -13.18 14.19
C ALA A 283 0.46 -12.85 13.23
N THR A 284 0.49 -11.65 12.68
CA THR A 284 -0.57 -11.07 11.88
C THR A 284 -0.80 -11.86 10.60
N ALA A 285 -2.06 -12.14 10.29
CA ALA A 285 -2.42 -12.85 9.08
C ALA A 285 -2.11 -11.98 7.84
N PRO A 286 -1.69 -12.58 6.71
CA PRO A 286 -1.62 -11.86 5.44
C PRO A 286 -2.89 -11.05 5.18
N GLN A 287 -2.72 -9.82 4.70
CA GLN A 287 -3.78 -8.84 4.42
C GLN A 287 -4.55 -8.34 5.67
N SER A 288 -4.08 -8.65 6.87
CA SER A 288 -4.61 -8.15 8.14
C SER A 288 -3.57 -7.27 8.85
N GLY A 289 -4.02 -6.34 9.69
CA GLY A 289 -3.16 -5.41 10.43
C GLY A 289 -2.88 -5.82 11.87
N ALA A 290 -1.73 -5.45 12.42
CA ALA A 290 -1.48 -5.53 13.86
C ALA A 290 -2.32 -4.48 14.63
N VAL A 291 -2.52 -3.30 14.03
CA VAL A 291 -3.47 -2.28 14.47
C VAL A 291 -4.55 -2.12 13.40
N VAL A 292 -5.80 -2.44 13.73
CA VAL A 292 -6.94 -2.36 12.81
C VAL A 292 -7.82 -1.19 13.20
N LEU A 293 -7.90 -0.20 12.32
CA LEU A 293 -8.68 1.02 12.50
C LEU A 293 -10.10 0.83 11.96
N ALA A 294 -11.08 1.32 12.71
CA ALA A 294 -12.47 1.44 12.29
C ALA A 294 -12.87 2.92 12.13
N SER A 295 -14.17 3.18 11.91
CA SER A 295 -14.67 4.51 11.58
C SER A 295 -14.32 5.57 12.63
N GLY A 296 -13.81 6.71 12.16
CA GLY A 296 -13.45 7.86 12.98
C GLY A 296 -12.23 7.65 13.88
N TRP A 297 -11.48 6.56 13.73
CA TRP A 297 -10.30 6.32 14.54
C TRP A 297 -9.19 7.33 14.28
N LYS A 298 -8.39 7.61 15.30
CA LYS A 298 -7.14 8.35 15.17
C LYS A 298 -5.97 7.53 15.69
N VAL A 299 -5.09 7.10 14.79
CA VAL A 299 -3.85 6.40 15.15
C VAL A 299 -2.67 7.33 14.90
N LEU A 300 -2.10 7.83 16.00
CA LEU A 300 -1.21 8.97 16.02
C LEU A 300 0.11 8.63 16.72
N ALA A 301 1.26 8.94 16.12
CA ALA A 301 2.54 8.93 16.85
C ALA A 301 2.89 7.56 17.47
N ASN A 302 2.77 6.47 16.73
CA ASN A 302 3.16 5.13 17.18
C ASN A 302 4.41 4.63 16.42
N ASP A 303 5.09 3.60 16.94
CA ASP A 303 6.07 2.78 16.21
C ASP A 303 5.47 1.39 15.99
N ILE A 304 5.01 1.10 14.78
CA ILE A 304 4.33 -0.15 14.41
C ILE A 304 5.30 -0.96 13.56
N ARG A 305 5.90 -1.99 14.16
CA ARG A 305 7.06 -2.67 13.58
C ARG A 305 7.13 -4.16 13.80
N TRP A 306 7.83 -4.88 12.93
CA TRP A 306 8.11 -6.31 13.11
C TRP A 306 6.85 -7.13 13.40
N ASN A 307 5.75 -6.81 12.71
CA ASN A 307 4.55 -7.63 12.69
C ASN A 307 4.56 -8.44 11.39
N HIS A 308 4.14 -9.70 11.44
CA HIS A 308 4.32 -10.64 10.33
C HIS A 308 3.69 -10.18 8.99
N ALA A 309 2.58 -9.44 9.01
CA ALA A 309 1.90 -9.01 7.79
C ALA A 309 1.78 -7.49 7.70
N VAL A 310 0.57 -6.94 7.78
CA VAL A 310 0.36 -5.49 7.68
C VAL A 310 0.58 -4.83 9.04
N GLY A 311 1.29 -3.70 9.08
CA GLY A 311 1.43 -2.92 10.30
C GLY A 311 0.09 -2.32 10.76
N ALA A 312 -0.43 -1.38 9.97
CA ALA A 312 -1.71 -0.72 10.22
C ALA A 312 -2.71 -0.97 9.10
N MET A 313 -3.96 -1.33 9.44
CA MET A 313 -5.01 -1.61 8.47
C MET A 313 -6.23 -0.73 8.74
N LEU A 314 -6.64 0.06 7.75
CA LEU A 314 -7.90 0.80 7.76
C LEU A 314 -8.97 -0.06 7.06
N VAL A 315 -9.96 -0.56 7.79
CA VAL A 315 -11.00 -1.45 7.23
C VAL A 315 -12.37 -0.90 7.58
N ASN A 316 -13.16 -0.50 6.58
CA ASN A 316 -14.44 0.20 6.81
C ASN A 316 -14.26 1.41 7.75
N ALA A 317 -13.13 2.11 7.57
CA ALA A 317 -12.61 3.06 8.54
C ALA A 317 -12.98 4.50 8.16
N ASP A 318 -14.27 4.74 7.91
CA ASP A 318 -14.74 6.01 7.39
C ASP A 318 -14.30 7.19 8.28
N GLY A 319 -13.65 8.18 7.68
CA GLY A 319 -13.10 9.35 8.37
C GLY A 319 -11.91 9.06 9.30
N ALA A 320 -11.34 7.85 9.29
CA ALA A 320 -10.18 7.53 10.11
C ALA A 320 -8.91 8.28 9.65
N THR A 321 -8.01 8.53 10.60
CA THR A 321 -6.74 9.23 10.40
C THR A 321 -5.59 8.40 10.95
N LEU A 322 -4.60 8.11 10.09
CA LEU A 322 -3.31 7.53 10.44
C LEU A 322 -2.24 8.60 10.26
N GLU A 323 -1.70 9.12 11.36
CA GLU A 323 -0.86 10.32 11.38
C GLU A 323 0.43 10.17 12.18
N LYS A 324 1.57 10.65 11.65
CA LYS A 324 2.85 10.74 12.39
C LYS A 324 3.35 9.43 12.99
N ASN A 325 3.03 8.29 12.38
CA ASN A 325 3.53 6.99 12.83
C ASN A 325 4.84 6.62 12.13
N LEU A 326 5.70 5.88 12.82
CA LEU A 326 6.73 5.04 12.22
C LEU A 326 6.07 3.70 11.92
N ILE A 327 6.08 3.25 10.67
CA ILE A 327 5.45 2.00 10.24
C ILE A 327 6.46 1.22 9.42
N GLN A 328 7.18 0.31 10.07
CA GLN A 328 8.45 -0.15 9.56
C GLN A 328 8.74 -1.63 9.83
N TYR A 329 9.46 -2.28 8.92
CA TYR A 329 9.87 -3.68 9.10
C TYR A 329 8.70 -4.65 9.35
N ASN A 330 7.49 -4.35 8.84
CA ASN A 330 6.39 -5.31 8.85
C ASN A 330 6.54 -6.28 7.67
N GLY A 331 6.10 -7.51 7.85
CA GLY A 331 6.44 -8.62 6.98
C GLY A 331 5.79 -8.60 5.60
N GLN A 332 4.66 -7.88 5.42
CA GLN A 332 3.98 -7.72 4.12
C GLN A 332 3.87 -6.25 3.65
N LEU A 333 3.03 -5.47 4.33
CA LEU A 333 2.76 -4.06 4.01
C LEU A 333 3.00 -3.20 5.25
N GLY A 334 3.42 -1.96 5.05
CA GLY A 334 3.33 -0.98 6.13
C GLY A 334 1.87 -0.67 6.44
N VAL A 335 1.12 -0.23 5.44
CA VAL A 335 -0.27 0.21 5.58
C VAL A 335 -1.16 -0.43 4.52
N GLY A 336 -2.32 -0.93 4.94
CA GLY A 336 -3.42 -1.29 4.05
C GLY A 336 -4.65 -0.43 4.33
N GLN A 337 -5.42 -0.11 3.30
CA GLN A 337 -6.72 0.55 3.40
C GLN A 337 -7.73 -0.16 2.49
N TYR A 338 -8.89 -0.47 3.05
CA TYR A 338 -9.97 -1.18 2.37
C TYR A 338 -11.32 -0.55 2.70
N SER A 339 -12.14 -0.33 1.66
CA SER A 339 -13.56 0.05 1.78
C SER A 339 -13.78 1.25 2.71
N THR A 340 -12.98 2.30 2.55
CA THR A 340 -12.95 3.44 3.47
C THR A 340 -13.31 4.74 2.75
N LEU A 341 -14.29 5.48 3.29
CA LEU A 341 -14.67 6.81 2.85
C LEU A 341 -13.90 7.90 3.62
N ASN A 342 -13.31 8.86 2.91
CA ASN A 342 -12.62 10.02 3.50
C ASN A 342 -11.50 9.66 4.50
N GLY A 343 -10.88 8.48 4.39
CA GLY A 343 -9.73 8.08 5.21
C GLY A 343 -8.47 8.85 4.83
N THR A 344 -7.67 9.23 5.83
CA THR A 344 -6.43 10.00 5.64
C THR A 344 -5.20 9.28 6.21
N ILE A 345 -4.16 9.15 5.40
CA ILE A 345 -2.85 8.62 5.79
C ILE A 345 -1.84 9.74 5.57
N LYS A 346 -1.40 10.39 6.66
CA LYS A 346 -0.61 11.62 6.53
C LYS A 346 0.59 11.71 7.46
N ASP A 347 1.65 12.35 7.00
CA ASP A 347 2.83 12.66 7.79
C ASP A 347 3.43 11.43 8.49
N ASN A 348 3.31 10.22 7.91
CA ASN A 348 3.92 8.99 8.44
C ASN A 348 5.27 8.72 7.78
N GLN A 349 6.14 7.99 8.47
CA GLN A 349 7.27 7.31 7.84
C GLN A 349 6.91 5.84 7.66
N VAL A 350 6.82 5.39 6.41
CA VAL A 350 6.52 4.00 6.04
C VAL A 350 7.74 3.40 5.36
N SER A 351 8.47 2.52 6.06
CA SER A 351 9.80 2.12 5.59
C SER A 351 10.23 0.68 5.86
N ASN A 352 11.00 0.10 4.94
CA ASN A 352 11.61 -1.23 5.09
C ASN A 352 10.59 -2.37 5.34
N ASN A 353 9.35 -2.22 4.85
CA ASN A 353 8.35 -3.27 4.94
C ASN A 353 8.52 -4.32 3.83
N ASN A 354 7.79 -5.43 3.96
CA ASN A 354 7.94 -6.70 3.26
C ASN A 354 9.20 -7.50 3.66
N THR A 355 9.37 -7.76 4.96
CA THR A 355 10.52 -8.52 5.49
C THR A 355 10.40 -10.03 5.29
N ASP A 356 9.18 -10.52 5.01
CA ASP A 356 8.87 -11.96 5.06
C ASP A 356 8.63 -12.57 3.67
N GLY A 357 8.96 -11.83 2.61
CA GLY A 357 9.08 -12.35 1.25
C GLY A 357 7.74 -12.51 0.52
N PHE A 358 6.80 -11.61 0.75
CA PHE A 358 5.59 -11.50 -0.07
C PHE A 358 5.94 -10.97 -1.47
N TRP A 359 5.07 -11.26 -2.44
CA TRP A 359 5.31 -10.93 -3.84
C TRP A 359 5.49 -9.43 -4.06
N ILE A 360 6.67 -9.03 -4.54
CA ILE A 360 7.17 -7.65 -4.60
C ILE A 360 6.31 -6.75 -5.49
N ALA A 361 5.87 -7.23 -6.66
CA ALA A 361 5.39 -6.32 -7.70
C ALA A 361 3.96 -6.57 -8.22
N ASP A 362 3.33 -7.73 -8.02
CA ASP A 362 2.05 -8.03 -8.72
C ASP A 362 0.86 -8.40 -7.81
N TRP A 363 1.08 -8.78 -6.55
CA TRP A 363 -0.03 -9.10 -5.63
C TRP A 363 -0.28 -7.99 -4.62
N GLU A 364 0.52 -7.93 -3.55
CA GLU A 364 0.57 -6.80 -2.62
C GLU A 364 1.64 -6.99 -1.56
N SER A 365 2.62 -6.10 -1.61
CA SER A 365 3.63 -5.93 -0.57
C SER A 365 4.27 -4.56 -0.73
N GLY A 366 4.97 -4.10 0.31
CA GLY A 366 5.70 -2.84 0.29
C GLY A 366 5.14 -1.79 1.25
N GLY A 367 4.98 -0.55 0.80
CA GLY A 367 4.64 0.59 1.64
C GLY A 367 3.15 0.64 1.99
N ILE A 368 2.38 1.29 1.13
CA ILE A 368 0.96 1.59 1.35
C ILE A 368 0.14 1.00 0.20
N LYS A 369 -0.94 0.27 0.51
CA LYS A 369 -1.96 -0.13 -0.48
C LYS A 369 -3.35 0.34 -0.08
N THR A 370 -4.08 0.94 -1.03
CA THR A 370 -5.48 1.36 -0.86
C THR A 370 -6.37 0.65 -1.87
N THR A 371 -7.55 0.21 -1.44
CA THR A 371 -8.53 -0.50 -2.26
C THR A 371 -9.96 -0.14 -1.88
N TRP A 372 -10.87 -0.16 -2.87
CA TRP A 372 -12.30 0.09 -2.68
C TRP A 372 -12.64 1.37 -1.89
N SER A 373 -11.75 2.36 -1.91
CA SER A 373 -11.84 3.53 -1.05
C SER A 373 -12.20 4.77 -1.84
N THR A 374 -13.03 5.61 -1.23
CA THR A 374 -13.59 6.80 -1.88
C THR A 374 -13.12 8.05 -1.16
N ASN A 375 -12.67 9.05 -1.93
CA ASN A 375 -12.13 10.33 -1.43
C ASN A 375 -11.02 10.13 -0.40
N GLY A 376 -10.63 11.17 0.34
CA GLY A 376 -9.53 11.13 1.30
C GLY A 376 -8.16 11.18 0.62
N SER A 377 -7.10 11.06 1.43
CA SER A 377 -5.74 11.37 0.97
C SER A 377 -4.65 10.49 1.55
N VAL A 378 -3.55 10.39 0.80
CA VAL A 378 -2.24 9.95 1.26
C VAL A 378 -1.28 11.11 1.06
N ALA A 379 -0.92 11.82 2.13
CA ALA A 379 -0.25 13.12 2.01
C ALA A 379 0.91 13.36 2.98
N GLY A 380 1.98 14.00 2.52
CA GLY A 380 3.10 14.41 3.38
C GLY A 380 3.93 13.26 3.97
N ASN A 381 3.74 12.02 3.50
CA ASN A 381 4.43 10.86 4.04
C ASN A 381 5.86 10.72 3.47
N LEU A 382 6.75 10.11 4.25
CA LEU A 382 8.01 9.55 3.77
C LEU A 382 7.81 8.04 3.56
N ILE A 383 7.85 7.58 2.31
CA ILE A 383 7.61 6.18 1.93
C ILE A 383 8.90 5.65 1.29
N LYS A 384 9.67 4.84 2.02
CA LYS A 384 11.01 4.49 1.56
C LYS A 384 11.50 3.07 1.81
N ASN A 385 12.38 2.58 0.94
CA ASN A 385 13.09 1.32 1.12
C ASN A 385 12.16 0.12 1.33
N ASN A 386 10.90 0.17 0.89
CA ASN A 386 10.01 -0.98 1.03
C ASN A 386 10.34 -1.98 -0.08
N THR A 387 10.36 -3.27 0.26
CA THR A 387 10.56 -4.35 -0.71
C THR A 387 9.23 -4.62 -1.43
N GLY A 388 8.77 -3.65 -2.21
CA GLY A 388 7.50 -3.71 -2.92
C GLY A 388 7.15 -2.37 -3.56
N VAL A 389 5.87 -2.14 -3.84
CA VAL A 389 5.38 -0.84 -4.33
C VAL A 389 5.41 0.16 -3.17
N GLY A 390 5.80 1.40 -3.44
CA GLY A 390 5.78 2.47 -2.45
C GLY A 390 4.35 2.82 -2.04
N LEU A 391 3.55 3.29 -3.00
CA LEU A 391 2.15 3.64 -2.81
C LEU A 391 1.29 3.06 -3.94
N TRP A 392 0.39 2.16 -3.61
CA TRP A 392 -0.47 1.45 -4.57
C TRP A 392 -1.95 1.73 -4.31
N SER A 393 -2.62 2.42 -5.23
CA SER A 393 -4.09 2.40 -5.34
C SER A 393 -4.49 1.26 -6.27
N ASP A 394 -5.37 0.38 -5.81
CA ASP A 394 -5.82 -0.80 -6.56
C ASP A 394 -7.34 -1.00 -6.38
N ALA A 395 -7.94 -1.83 -7.23
CA ALA A 395 -9.30 -2.34 -7.08
C ALA A 395 -10.34 -1.26 -6.68
N TYR A 396 -10.68 -0.39 -7.62
CA TYR A 396 -11.84 0.50 -7.57
C TYR A 396 -11.78 1.58 -6.47
N ASP A 397 -10.60 2.14 -6.25
CA ASP A 397 -10.50 3.45 -5.59
C ASP A 397 -11.11 4.56 -6.46
N ASP A 398 -11.78 5.52 -5.81
CA ASP A 398 -12.47 6.64 -6.46
C ASP A 398 -12.13 7.96 -5.76
N GLY A 399 -11.58 8.94 -6.48
CA GLY A 399 -11.37 10.28 -5.92
C GLY A 399 -10.20 10.40 -4.94
N ARG A 400 -9.25 9.45 -4.95
CA ARG A 400 -8.08 9.45 -4.06
C ARG A 400 -7.06 10.54 -4.44
N VAL A 401 -6.54 11.25 -3.43
CA VAL A 401 -5.49 12.28 -3.61
C VAL A 401 -4.18 11.83 -2.99
N PHE A 402 -3.12 11.73 -3.80
CA PHE A 402 -1.76 11.42 -3.39
C PHE A 402 -0.90 12.68 -3.53
N SER A 403 -0.59 13.34 -2.42
CA SER A 403 0.02 14.68 -2.48
C SER A 403 1.19 14.94 -1.53
N GLY A 404 2.24 15.61 -2.02
CA GLY A 404 3.33 16.07 -1.16
C GLY A 404 4.14 14.95 -0.48
N ASN A 405 4.09 13.72 -0.99
CA ASN A 405 4.84 12.60 -0.42
C ASN A 405 6.28 12.58 -0.95
N GLN A 406 7.19 12.05 -0.14
CA GLN A 406 8.54 11.69 -0.55
C GLN A 406 8.62 10.17 -0.67
N ILE A 407 8.86 9.67 -1.88
CA ILE A 407 8.76 8.25 -2.22
C ILE A 407 10.09 7.79 -2.80
N VAL A 408 10.83 7.01 -2.01
CA VAL A 408 12.28 6.84 -2.21
C VAL A 408 12.70 5.37 -2.15
N ASP A 409 13.41 4.89 -3.17
CA ASP A 409 14.09 3.59 -3.15
C ASP A 409 13.20 2.38 -2.82
N ASN A 410 11.92 2.41 -3.23
CA ASN A 410 11.05 1.23 -3.13
C ASN A 410 11.37 0.25 -4.26
N ALA A 411 11.31 -1.06 -3.99
CA ALA A 411 11.78 -2.08 -4.92
C ALA A 411 11.00 -2.13 -6.23
N ALA A 412 9.69 -1.80 -6.21
CA ALA A 412 8.82 -1.71 -7.38
C ALA A 412 8.39 -0.24 -7.63
N ASP A 413 7.24 -0.01 -8.27
CA ASP A 413 6.72 1.33 -8.56
C ASP A 413 6.80 2.27 -7.34
N GLY A 414 7.16 3.53 -7.58
CA GLY A 414 7.03 4.56 -6.54
C GLY A 414 5.55 4.77 -6.20
N ILE A 415 4.77 5.14 -7.20
CA ILE A 415 3.31 5.20 -7.14
C ILE A 415 2.74 4.29 -8.24
N ARG A 416 1.82 3.40 -7.87
CA ARG A 416 0.95 2.69 -8.81
C ARG A 416 -0.50 3.07 -8.56
N TYR A 417 -1.19 3.52 -9.60
CA TYR A 417 -2.62 3.83 -9.58
C TYR A 417 -3.34 2.93 -10.56
N GLU A 418 -3.95 1.85 -10.06
CA GLU A 418 -4.46 0.72 -10.82
C GLU A 418 -5.97 0.53 -10.66
N ILE A 419 -6.67 0.36 -11.79
CA ILE A 419 -8.11 0.04 -11.84
C ILE A 419 -8.94 0.96 -10.92
N GLY A 420 -8.59 2.25 -10.91
CA GLY A 420 -9.26 3.28 -10.13
C GLY A 420 -9.80 4.40 -11.02
N ARG A 421 -10.44 5.41 -10.40
CA ARG A 421 -10.88 6.60 -11.12
C ARG A 421 -10.83 7.89 -10.32
N ASN A 422 -10.92 9.01 -11.03
CA ASN A 422 -11.02 10.36 -10.45
C ASN A 422 -9.84 10.73 -9.54
N GLY A 423 -8.67 10.12 -9.75
CA GLY A 423 -7.50 10.28 -8.89
C GLY A 423 -6.68 11.54 -9.18
N VAL A 424 -5.99 12.04 -8.15
CA VAL A 424 -5.01 13.14 -8.29
C VAL A 424 -3.68 12.72 -7.66
N ILE A 425 -2.60 12.79 -8.43
CA ILE A 425 -1.23 12.53 -7.99
C ILE A 425 -0.43 13.82 -8.18
N GLU A 426 -0.11 14.52 -7.08
CA GLU A 426 0.48 15.85 -7.18
C GLU A 426 1.56 16.24 -6.18
N ASN A 427 2.49 17.09 -6.62
CA ASN A 427 3.52 17.69 -5.76
C ASN A 427 4.36 16.65 -4.99
N ASN A 428 4.45 15.42 -5.47
CA ASN A 428 5.26 14.37 -4.85
C ASN A 428 6.71 14.45 -5.38
N VAL A 429 7.64 13.97 -4.56
CA VAL A 429 9.04 13.76 -4.94
C VAL A 429 9.28 12.25 -4.98
N ILE A 430 9.56 11.72 -6.16
CA ILE A 430 9.67 10.28 -6.40
C ILE A 430 11.05 9.96 -6.99
N THR A 431 11.87 9.25 -6.21
CA THR A 431 13.29 9.01 -6.54
C THR A 431 13.71 7.56 -6.30
N GLY A 432 14.48 6.96 -7.21
CA GLY A 432 15.14 5.67 -6.94
C GLY A 432 14.26 4.41 -6.93
N ASN A 433 13.00 4.51 -7.35
CA ASN A 433 12.04 3.40 -7.27
C ASN A 433 12.10 2.47 -8.49
N GLY A 434 11.71 1.21 -8.28
CA GLY A 434 11.53 0.21 -9.33
C GLY A 434 12.78 -0.59 -9.70
N LEU A 435 13.87 -0.40 -8.96
CA LEU A 435 15.17 -1.03 -9.23
C LEU A 435 15.37 -2.37 -8.50
N GLY A 436 14.44 -2.76 -7.63
CA GLY A 436 14.59 -3.88 -6.69
C GLY A 436 13.76 -5.13 -7.02
N THR A 437 13.05 -5.19 -8.15
CA THR A 437 12.18 -6.33 -8.49
C THR A 437 12.94 -7.59 -8.92
N GLY A 438 14.24 -7.50 -9.20
CA GLY A 438 15.05 -8.63 -9.69
C GLY A 438 14.66 -9.13 -11.09
N ARG A 439 13.67 -8.51 -11.76
CA ARG A 439 13.15 -8.93 -13.09
C ARG A 439 14.05 -8.58 -14.26
N GLY A 440 15.30 -8.19 -14.01
CA GLY A 440 16.17 -7.59 -15.03
C GLY A 440 15.50 -6.37 -15.65
N SER A 441 14.88 -5.54 -14.78
CA SER A 441 14.02 -4.38 -15.01
C SER A 441 14.29 -3.67 -16.33
N GLY A 442 13.76 -4.25 -17.40
CA GLY A 442 14.21 -3.96 -18.75
C GLY A 442 13.80 -2.57 -19.18
N ARG A 443 13.93 -2.37 -20.49
CA ARG A 443 13.47 -1.16 -21.18
C ARG A 443 11.94 -0.95 -21.16
N SER A 444 11.16 -1.86 -20.56
CA SER A 444 9.72 -1.84 -20.77
C SER A 444 9.00 -0.92 -19.79
N LEU A 445 8.06 -0.11 -20.29
CA LEU A 445 7.11 0.58 -19.41
C LEU A 445 6.20 -0.41 -18.64
N TRP A 446 6.23 -1.71 -18.93
CA TRP A 446 5.57 -2.76 -18.14
C TRP A 446 6.25 -3.06 -16.80
N ASP A 447 7.54 -2.74 -16.67
CA ASP A 447 8.35 -3.06 -15.49
C ASP A 447 8.16 -2.06 -14.33
N GLY A 448 7.24 -1.10 -14.49
CA GLY A 448 6.94 -0.04 -13.53
C GLY A 448 7.79 1.21 -13.74
N GLY A 449 7.69 2.19 -12.84
CA GLY A 449 8.38 3.48 -12.88
C GLY A 449 8.24 4.27 -11.58
N GLY A 450 8.60 5.55 -11.64
CA GLY A 450 8.31 6.48 -10.55
C GLY A 450 6.81 6.60 -10.33
N ILE A 451 6.05 6.84 -11.41
CA ILE A 451 4.58 6.84 -11.38
C ILE A 451 4.06 5.92 -12.48
N ASN A 452 3.16 5.00 -12.13
CA ASN A 452 2.49 4.08 -13.04
C ASN A 452 0.97 4.25 -12.93
N VAL A 453 0.33 4.78 -13.96
CA VAL A 453 -1.13 4.83 -14.08
C VAL A 453 -1.56 3.65 -14.94
N ASN A 454 -2.21 2.68 -14.32
CA ASN A 454 -2.57 1.40 -14.93
C ASN A 454 -4.08 1.25 -15.04
N THR A 455 -4.59 1.13 -16.27
CA THR A 455 -5.99 0.83 -16.59
C THR A 455 -7.00 1.60 -15.72
N SER A 456 -6.75 2.90 -15.56
CA SER A 456 -7.52 3.80 -14.70
C SER A 456 -8.13 4.95 -15.49
N SER A 457 -9.15 5.59 -14.95
CA SER A 457 -9.90 6.64 -15.66
C SER A 457 -9.95 7.99 -14.93
N ASN A 458 -9.90 9.10 -15.66
CA ASN A 458 -9.95 10.46 -15.08
C ASN A 458 -8.88 10.67 -14.00
N VAL A 459 -7.62 10.38 -14.33
CA VAL A 459 -6.48 10.52 -13.40
C VAL A 459 -5.63 11.73 -13.80
N GLN A 460 -5.39 12.62 -12.85
CA GLN A 460 -4.54 13.79 -13.02
C GLN A 460 -3.19 13.59 -12.35
N VAL A 461 -2.10 13.63 -13.12
CA VAL A 461 -0.72 13.54 -12.63
C VAL A 461 -0.04 14.88 -12.84
N ARG A 462 0.17 15.65 -11.76
CA ARG A 462 0.65 17.03 -11.90
C ARG A 462 1.71 17.50 -10.91
N ASN A 463 2.62 18.35 -11.39
CA ASN A 463 3.61 19.03 -10.55
C ASN A 463 4.49 18.09 -9.69
N ASN A 464 4.67 16.84 -10.12
CA ASN A 464 5.56 15.90 -9.43
C ASN A 464 7.01 16.09 -9.89
N THR A 465 7.97 15.81 -9.01
CA THR A 465 9.39 15.64 -9.37
C THR A 465 9.71 14.15 -9.40
N VAL A 466 10.15 13.67 -10.55
CA VAL A 466 10.38 12.24 -10.83
C VAL A 466 11.80 12.08 -11.37
N GLU A 467 12.67 11.38 -10.66
CA GLU A 467 14.07 11.21 -11.06
C GLU A 467 14.65 9.88 -10.61
N ASP A 468 15.69 9.39 -11.28
CA ASP A 468 16.47 8.19 -10.87
C ASP A 468 15.65 6.91 -10.61
N ASN A 469 14.42 6.85 -11.11
CA ASN A 469 13.57 5.66 -11.07
C ASN A 469 13.86 4.77 -12.29
N VAL A 470 13.43 3.50 -12.24
CA VAL A 470 13.54 2.57 -13.38
C VAL A 470 12.99 3.16 -14.68
N ASN A 471 11.79 3.76 -14.61
CA ASN A 471 11.14 4.56 -15.64
C ASN A 471 10.58 5.84 -15.00
N GLY A 472 10.29 6.85 -15.81
CA GLY A 472 9.66 8.09 -15.36
C GLY A 472 8.18 7.89 -15.05
N ILE A 473 7.32 8.43 -15.92
CA ILE A 473 5.86 8.27 -15.82
C ILE A 473 5.42 7.24 -16.86
N SER A 474 4.81 6.15 -16.40
CA SER A 474 4.33 5.04 -17.23
C SER A 474 2.81 5.02 -17.25
N ILE A 475 2.22 5.00 -18.44
CA ILE A 475 0.78 4.82 -18.66
C ILE A 475 0.56 3.42 -19.23
N GLN A 476 0.00 2.52 -18.44
CA GLN A 476 -0.20 1.11 -18.81
C GLN A 476 -1.68 0.81 -19.05
N SER A 477 -2.04 0.35 -20.25
CA SER A 477 -3.39 -0.15 -20.53
C SER A 477 -3.39 -1.66 -20.68
N ARG A 478 -4.10 -2.35 -19.79
CA ARG A 478 -4.19 -3.82 -19.76
C ARG A 478 -5.61 -4.27 -19.96
N THR A 479 -5.78 -5.43 -20.60
CA THR A 479 -7.07 -6.10 -20.61
C THR A 479 -7.45 -6.44 -19.17
N ARG A 480 -8.61 -5.94 -18.78
CA ARG A 480 -9.21 -6.14 -17.46
C ARG A 480 -10.69 -6.46 -17.67
N GLY A 481 -11.25 -7.23 -16.75
CA GLY A 481 -12.67 -7.55 -16.75
C GLY A 481 -13.54 -6.35 -16.36
N ASN A 482 -14.81 -6.62 -16.11
CA ASN A 482 -15.73 -5.62 -15.57
C ASN A 482 -15.51 -5.39 -14.07
N GLY A 483 -15.70 -4.15 -13.65
CA GLY A 483 -15.81 -3.74 -12.26
C GLY A 483 -17.14 -3.09 -11.93
N PRO A 484 -17.25 -2.43 -10.76
CA PRO A 484 -18.44 -1.70 -10.31
C PRO A 484 -18.94 -0.62 -11.27
N TRP A 485 -18.08 -0.14 -12.17
CA TRP A 485 -18.38 0.93 -13.13
C TRP A 485 -18.40 0.47 -14.59
N GLY A 486 -18.49 -0.85 -14.81
CA GLY A 486 -18.43 -1.45 -16.15
C GLY A 486 -17.02 -1.92 -16.52
N LEU A 487 -16.75 -2.03 -17.82
CA LEU A 487 -15.45 -2.48 -18.31
C LEU A 487 -14.33 -1.53 -17.85
N ASN A 488 -13.28 -2.11 -17.27
CA ASN A 488 -12.11 -1.34 -16.86
C ASN A 488 -11.30 -0.93 -18.10
N VAL A 489 -11.22 0.38 -18.32
CA VAL A 489 -10.55 0.98 -19.48
C VAL A 489 -9.70 2.16 -19.04
N LEU A 490 -8.54 2.33 -19.69
CA LEU A 490 -7.72 3.51 -19.51
C LEU A 490 -8.30 4.66 -20.31
N ARG A 491 -8.66 5.76 -19.64
CA ARG A 491 -9.23 6.95 -20.29
C ARG A 491 -9.07 8.23 -19.48
N ASP A 492 -9.21 9.39 -20.11
CA ASP A 492 -9.19 10.70 -19.46
C ASP A 492 -7.96 10.94 -18.55
N VAL A 493 -6.77 10.51 -18.96
CA VAL A 493 -5.53 10.68 -18.18
C VAL A 493 -4.82 11.97 -18.59
N VAL A 494 -4.51 12.83 -17.63
CA VAL A 494 -3.83 14.11 -17.87
C VAL A 494 -2.54 14.19 -17.08
N VAL A 495 -1.40 14.33 -17.77
CA VAL A 495 -0.06 14.43 -17.21
C VAL A 495 0.51 15.83 -17.49
N THR A 496 0.65 16.67 -16.46
CA THR A 496 1.01 18.08 -16.66
C THR A 496 1.89 18.71 -15.59
N GLY A 497 2.79 19.62 -15.97
CA GLY A 497 3.61 20.36 -15.00
C GLY A 497 4.66 19.52 -14.26
N ASN A 498 4.86 18.25 -14.63
CA ASN A 498 5.80 17.37 -13.95
C ASN A 498 7.24 17.67 -14.41
N LYS A 499 8.20 17.54 -13.50
CA LYS A 499 9.63 17.52 -13.82
C LYS A 499 10.11 16.07 -13.82
N VAL A 500 10.52 15.56 -14.97
CA VAL A 500 10.95 14.16 -15.14
C VAL A 500 12.39 14.11 -15.64
N THR A 501 13.26 13.48 -14.86
CA THR A 501 14.69 13.32 -15.17
C THR A 501 14.96 11.89 -15.65
N MET A 502 15.52 11.74 -16.86
CA MET A 502 15.85 10.46 -17.50
C MET A 502 17.25 10.54 -18.11
N LYS A 503 18.28 10.33 -17.29
CA LYS A 503 19.70 10.61 -17.64
C LYS A 503 20.56 9.40 -17.94
N GLY A 504 20.00 8.20 -18.03
CA GLY A 504 20.83 7.03 -18.25
C GLY A 504 20.06 5.74 -18.40
N GLY A 505 20.80 4.69 -18.76
CA GLY A 505 20.27 3.34 -18.90
C GLY A 505 19.07 3.28 -19.83
N THR A 506 18.02 2.62 -19.37
CA THR A 506 16.84 2.22 -20.14
C THR A 506 15.57 2.99 -19.76
N THR A 507 15.70 4.00 -18.91
CA THR A 507 14.59 4.80 -18.38
C THR A 507 13.82 5.49 -19.50
N ALA A 508 12.49 5.36 -19.45
CA ALA A 508 11.59 6.01 -20.39
C ALA A 508 10.33 6.57 -19.71
N THR A 509 9.62 7.45 -20.42
CA THR A 509 8.26 7.92 -20.10
C THR A 509 7.34 7.66 -21.29
N GLY A 510 6.07 7.37 -21.04
CA GLY A 510 5.08 7.28 -22.12
C GLY A 510 4.00 6.25 -21.86
N MET A 511 3.59 5.53 -22.90
CA MET A 511 2.43 4.65 -22.85
C MET A 511 2.64 3.29 -23.51
N VAL A 512 2.11 2.24 -22.88
CA VAL A 512 2.06 0.88 -23.40
C VAL A 512 0.65 0.32 -23.27
N GLN A 513 0.30 -0.57 -24.19
CA GLN A 513 -0.99 -1.24 -24.22
C GLN A 513 -0.81 -2.69 -24.64
N ASN A 514 -1.71 -3.56 -24.19
CA ASN A 514 -1.85 -4.89 -24.78
C ASN A 514 -2.93 -4.88 -25.87
N SER A 515 -2.94 -5.90 -26.74
CA SER A 515 -3.81 -5.96 -27.93
C SER A 515 -5.32 -5.88 -27.60
N GLY A 516 -5.73 -6.28 -26.40
CA GLY A 516 -7.11 -6.23 -25.94
C GLY A 516 -7.49 -5.03 -25.08
N ALA A 517 -6.62 -4.02 -24.95
CA ALA A 517 -6.92 -2.79 -24.20
C ALA A 517 -6.27 -1.59 -24.87
N VAL A 518 -6.69 -1.33 -26.11
CA VAL A 518 -6.24 -0.16 -26.86
C VAL A 518 -6.59 1.12 -26.10
N ILE A 519 -5.61 2.02 -25.95
CA ILE A 519 -5.82 3.38 -25.46
C ILE A 519 -6.46 4.17 -26.60
N PRO A 520 -7.70 4.65 -26.46
CA PRO A 520 -8.34 5.44 -27.52
C PRO A 520 -7.60 6.77 -27.74
N SER A 521 -7.72 7.31 -28.95
CA SER A 521 -7.08 8.59 -29.30
C SER A 521 -7.67 9.74 -28.46
N GLY A 522 -6.82 10.60 -27.92
CA GLY A 522 -7.22 11.76 -27.10
C GLY A 522 -7.40 11.46 -25.61
N GLU A 523 -7.35 10.19 -25.22
CA GLU A 523 -7.60 9.76 -23.83
C GLU A 523 -6.40 9.93 -22.90
N VAL A 524 -5.22 10.19 -23.46
CA VAL A 524 -4.02 10.50 -22.69
C VAL A 524 -3.47 11.82 -23.21
N VAL A 525 -3.40 12.81 -22.33
CA VAL A 525 -2.89 14.15 -22.63
C VAL A 525 -1.63 14.39 -21.80
N LEU A 526 -0.50 14.59 -22.48
CA LEU A 526 0.75 15.03 -21.86
C LEU A 526 1.05 16.46 -22.34
N LYS A 527 1.22 17.39 -21.40
CA LYS A 527 1.47 18.80 -21.71
C LYS A 527 2.17 19.55 -20.59
N ASP A 528 2.91 20.60 -20.93
CA ASP A 528 3.54 21.51 -19.96
C ASP A 528 4.48 20.78 -18.97
N ASN A 529 5.01 19.62 -19.34
CA ASN A 529 5.99 18.88 -18.55
C ASN A 529 7.40 19.43 -18.84
N THR A 530 8.34 19.19 -17.92
CA THR A 530 9.76 19.48 -18.12
C THR A 530 10.54 18.18 -18.06
N TYR A 531 11.24 17.84 -19.14
CA TYR A 531 12.09 16.67 -19.25
C TYR A 531 13.57 17.07 -19.19
N VAL A 532 14.32 16.42 -18.31
CA VAL A 532 15.78 16.56 -18.21
C VAL A 532 16.42 15.24 -18.67
N LEU A 533 17.09 15.26 -19.82
CA LEU A 533 17.59 14.08 -20.53
C LEU A 533 19.12 14.06 -20.56
N ASP A 534 19.68 12.88 -20.80
CA ASP A 534 21.10 12.71 -21.13
C ASP A 534 21.45 13.26 -22.51
N SER A 535 20.56 13.07 -23.50
CA SER A 535 20.64 13.68 -24.82
C SER A 535 19.24 13.90 -25.39
N LEU A 536 19.05 14.95 -26.18
CA LEU A 536 17.80 15.15 -26.93
C LEU A 536 17.61 14.11 -28.04
N SER A 537 18.69 13.47 -28.50
CA SER A 537 18.66 12.37 -29.46
C SER A 537 18.49 10.99 -28.82
N ALA A 538 18.56 10.89 -27.48
CA ALA A 538 18.34 9.63 -26.79
C ALA A 538 16.86 9.22 -26.86
N GLU A 539 16.61 7.94 -27.12
CA GLU A 539 15.27 7.38 -27.10
C GLU A 539 14.78 7.21 -25.65
N ARG A 540 14.07 8.23 -25.15
CA ARG A 540 13.58 8.30 -23.76
C ARG A 540 12.06 8.28 -23.66
N PHE A 541 11.37 8.12 -24.79
CA PHE A 541 9.92 8.11 -24.84
C PHE A 541 9.42 6.88 -25.56
N GLN A 542 8.31 6.32 -25.06
CA GLN A 542 7.72 5.12 -25.62
C GLN A 542 6.22 5.30 -25.89
N LYS A 543 5.79 4.78 -27.04
CA LYS A 543 4.37 4.62 -27.37
C LYS A 543 4.15 3.29 -28.06
N PHE A 544 3.40 2.40 -27.40
CA PHE A 544 2.97 1.11 -27.95
C PHE A 544 4.12 0.25 -28.50
N GLY A 545 5.25 0.24 -27.79
CA GLY A 545 6.45 -0.52 -28.14
C GLY A 545 7.41 0.20 -29.10
N GLN A 546 7.02 1.35 -29.65
CA GLN A 546 7.92 2.22 -30.41
C GLN A 546 8.65 3.19 -29.48
N TRP A 547 9.87 3.53 -29.88
CA TRP A 547 10.78 4.41 -29.15
C TRP A 547 10.93 5.73 -29.91
N PHE A 548 11.12 6.81 -29.15
CA PHE A 548 11.18 8.17 -29.69
C PHE A 548 12.24 8.97 -28.95
N SER A 549 13.03 9.72 -29.71
CA SER A 549 13.74 10.90 -29.20
C SER A 549 12.78 12.01 -28.80
N ALA A 550 13.29 13.05 -28.14
CA ALA A 550 12.46 14.20 -27.75
C ALA A 550 11.79 14.88 -28.96
N GLY A 551 12.53 15.03 -30.06
CA GLY A 551 12.02 15.66 -31.29
C GLY A 551 10.93 14.83 -31.97
N GLU A 552 11.13 13.51 -32.06
CA GLU A 552 10.14 12.60 -32.65
C GLU A 552 8.87 12.49 -31.80
N TRP A 553 9.02 12.55 -30.47
CA TRP A 553 7.88 12.59 -29.54
C TRP A 553 6.98 13.80 -29.78
N GLN A 554 7.57 14.99 -29.94
CA GLN A 554 6.85 16.21 -30.26
C GLN A 554 6.22 16.16 -31.67
N GLN A 555 6.94 15.64 -32.66
CA GLN A 555 6.40 15.46 -34.03
C GLN A 555 5.21 14.49 -34.06
N ALA A 556 5.18 13.49 -33.17
CA ALA A 556 4.06 12.60 -32.98
C ALA A 556 2.85 13.26 -32.27
N GLY A 557 2.93 14.56 -31.95
CA GLY A 557 1.86 15.35 -31.34
C GLY A 557 1.77 15.21 -29.82
N LEU A 558 2.78 14.65 -29.17
CA LEU A 558 2.81 14.41 -27.72
C LEU A 558 3.71 15.45 -27.05
N ASP A 559 3.31 15.96 -25.88
CA ASP A 559 4.10 16.93 -25.12
C ASP A 559 4.53 18.17 -25.94
N ALA A 560 3.68 18.62 -26.87
CA ALA A 560 4.01 19.74 -27.77
C ALA A 560 4.32 21.05 -27.03
N GLY A 561 3.67 21.30 -25.88
CA GLY A 561 3.93 22.45 -24.99
C GLY A 561 4.98 22.20 -23.91
N SER A 562 5.57 21.01 -23.86
CA SER A 562 6.53 20.62 -22.83
C SER A 562 7.95 21.10 -23.17
N ARG A 563 8.78 21.25 -22.15
CA ARG A 563 10.17 21.69 -22.26
C ARG A 563 11.10 20.47 -22.17
N PHE A 564 12.00 20.33 -23.13
CA PHE A 564 13.04 19.30 -23.14
C PHE A 564 14.40 19.95 -22.98
N THR A 565 15.20 19.47 -22.03
CA THR A 565 16.52 20.00 -21.71
C THR A 565 17.52 18.87 -21.52
N THR A 566 18.79 19.16 -21.75
CA THR A 566 19.91 18.29 -21.38
C THR A 566 20.49 18.77 -20.05
N GLY A 567 20.95 17.88 -19.18
CA GLY A 567 21.73 18.30 -18.01
C GLY A 567 22.03 17.22 -17.02
#